data_AF-A0A5R2MS78-F1
#
_entry.id   AF-A0A5R2MS78-F1
#
_cell.length_a   1.000
_cell.length_b   1.000
_cell.length_c   1.000
_cell.angle_alpha   90.00
_cell.angle_beta   90.00
_cell.angle_gamma   90.00
#
_symmetry.space_group_name_H-M   'P 1'
#
loop_
_entity.id
_entity.type
_entity.pdbx_description
1 polymer ?
#
loop_
_entity_poly.entity_id
_entity_poly.type
_entity_poly.pdbx_seq_one_letter_code
_entity_poly.pdbx_strand_id
1 'polypeptide(L)'
;RVNAFTLSLDGYGAGPDQDLQNPLGIGGGSLHKWFVDTRTFRKMVLGQDGGTTDTNEAFAARSFENVGAWSLGRNMFGPIRGEWPDDKWKGWW
;
A
#
# COMPACT_ATOMS: atom_id res chain seq x y z
N ARG A 1 18.07 -1.70 -1.72
CA ARG A 1 17.29 -1.62 -2.98
C ARG A 1 15.83 -1.39 -2.61
N VAL A 2 15.13 -0.51 -3.33
CA VAL A 2 13.68 -0.33 -3.20
C VAL A 2 13.02 -1.10 -4.35
N ASN A 3 12.06 -1.97 -4.06
CA ASN A 3 11.39 -2.81 -5.06
C ASN A 3 10.20 -2.10 -5.71
N ALA A 4 9.38 -1.42 -4.91
CA ALA A 4 8.35 -0.49 -5.34
C ALA A 4 8.13 0.56 -4.24
N PHE A 5 7.99 1.82 -4.65
CA PHE A 5 7.63 2.93 -3.78
C PHE A 5 6.99 4.02 -4.64
N THR A 6 6.01 4.72 -4.09
CA THR A 6 5.32 5.81 -4.79
C THR A 6 5.58 7.11 -4.05
N LEU A 7 5.80 8.18 -4.81
CA LEU A 7 6.00 9.52 -4.28
C LEU A 7 5.24 10.52 -5.16
N SER A 8 4.72 11.58 -4.54
CA SER A 8 4.23 12.74 -5.27
C SER A 8 5.38 13.53 -5.90
N LEU A 9 5.04 14.45 -6.81
CA LEU A 9 6.02 15.32 -7.48
C LEU A 9 6.79 16.22 -6.51
N ASP A 10 6.12 16.66 -5.44
CA ASP A 10 6.64 17.52 -4.38
C ASP A 10 7.25 16.75 -3.19
N GLY A 11 7.36 15.42 -3.28
CA GLY A 11 8.20 14.64 -2.38
C GLY A 11 7.51 13.96 -1.20
N TYR A 12 6.22 13.63 -1.31
CA TYR A 12 5.44 12.98 -0.26
C TYR A 12 4.99 11.56 -0.65
N GLY A 13 5.12 10.61 0.29
CA GLY A 13 4.70 9.21 0.10
C GLY A 13 3.27 8.90 0.58
N ALA A 14 2.62 9.86 1.25
CA ALA A 14 1.28 9.76 1.79
C ALA A 14 0.65 11.16 1.88
N GLY A 15 -0.67 11.22 1.97
CA GLY A 15 -1.41 12.46 2.24
C GLY A 15 -1.34 12.87 3.72
N PRO A 16 -1.71 14.13 4.03
CA PRO A 16 -1.87 14.58 5.42
C PRO A 16 -3.08 13.91 6.10
N ASP A 17 -3.20 14.09 7.41
CA ASP A 17 -4.41 13.74 8.18
C ASP A 17 -4.87 12.28 8.01
N GLN A 18 -3.94 11.34 8.19
CA GLN A 18 -4.28 9.90 8.21
C GLN A 18 -5.19 9.57 9.40
N ASP A 19 -6.33 8.98 9.09
CA ASP A 19 -7.30 8.45 10.03
C ASP A 19 -7.87 7.09 9.54
N LEU A 20 -8.91 6.60 10.21
CA LEU A 20 -9.50 5.29 9.88
C LEU A 20 -10.13 5.26 8.48
N GLN A 21 -10.68 6.38 8.01
CA GLN A 21 -11.32 6.51 6.70
C GLN A 21 -10.30 6.78 5.59
N ASN A 22 -9.16 7.38 5.94
CA ASN A 22 -8.09 7.80 5.06
C ASN A 22 -6.78 7.08 5.46
N PRO A 23 -6.64 5.77 5.20
CA PRO A 23 -5.48 4.99 5.65
C PRO A 23 -4.14 5.45 5.04
N LEU A 24 -4.19 6.13 3.89
CA LEU A 24 -3.04 6.75 3.23
C LEU A 24 -2.99 8.28 3.41
N GLY A 25 -3.83 8.84 4.29
CA GLY A 25 -4.07 10.28 4.40
C GLY A 25 -4.94 10.83 3.27
N ILE A 26 -5.42 12.05 3.46
CA ILE A 26 -6.31 12.74 2.49
C ILE A 26 -5.58 12.87 1.15
N GLY A 27 -6.19 12.32 0.10
CA GLY A 27 -5.62 12.31 -1.25
C GLY A 27 -4.52 11.28 -1.51
N GLY A 28 -4.02 10.57 -0.49
CA GLY A 28 -2.91 9.61 -0.62
C GLY A 28 -3.21 8.42 -1.53
N GLY A 29 -4.49 8.01 -1.62
CA GLY A 29 -4.91 6.96 -2.56
C GLY A 29 -4.63 7.29 -4.03
N SER A 30 -4.58 8.58 -4.38
CA SER A 30 -4.33 9.00 -5.77
C SER A 30 -2.92 8.66 -6.27
N LEU A 31 -1.95 8.53 -5.36
CA LEU A 31 -0.58 8.14 -5.67
C LEU A 31 -0.53 6.73 -6.28
N HIS A 32 -1.42 5.83 -5.84
CA HIS A 32 -1.33 4.40 -6.14
C HIS A 32 -2.11 3.97 -7.39
N LYS A 33 -2.64 4.91 -8.18
CA LYS A 33 -3.43 4.64 -9.40
C LYS A 33 -2.71 3.74 -10.40
N TRP A 34 -1.38 3.86 -10.51
CA TRP A 34 -0.58 3.03 -11.41
C TRP A 34 -0.61 1.53 -11.01
N PHE A 35 -0.87 1.21 -9.74
CA PHE A 35 -0.73 -0.12 -9.15
C PHE A 35 -2.06 -0.84 -8.93
N VAL A 36 -3.13 -0.13 -8.54
CA VAL A 36 -4.39 -0.76 -8.08
C VAL A 36 -5.13 -1.58 -9.14
N ASP A 37 -4.95 -1.26 -10.42
CA ASP A 37 -5.60 -2.00 -11.51
C ASP A 37 -4.73 -3.14 -12.07
N THR A 38 -3.50 -3.27 -11.59
CA THR A 38 -2.57 -4.31 -12.02
C THR A 38 -3.08 -5.70 -11.61
N ARG A 39 -2.81 -6.71 -12.43
CA ARG A 39 -3.15 -8.10 -12.11
C ARG A 39 -2.53 -8.55 -10.79
N THR A 40 -1.29 -8.14 -10.51
CA THR A 40 -0.60 -8.45 -9.26
C THR A 40 -1.36 -7.91 -8.05
N PHE A 41 -1.78 -6.64 -8.04
CA PHE A 41 -2.55 -6.10 -6.92
C PHE A 41 -3.88 -6.83 -6.74
N ARG A 42 -4.64 -7.00 -7.83
CA ARG A 42 -5.94 -7.68 -7.78
C ARG A 42 -5.82 -9.10 -7.24
N LYS A 43 -4.85 -9.87 -7.75
CA LYS A 43 -4.67 -11.26 -7.33
C LYS A 43 -4.09 -11.39 -5.92
N MET A 44 -3.03 -10.66 -5.61
CA MET A 44 -2.26 -10.85 -4.38
C MET A 44 -2.82 -10.10 -3.18
N VAL A 45 -3.52 -8.98 -3.40
CA VAL A 45 -4.07 -8.13 -2.32
C VAL A 45 -5.59 -8.28 -2.22
N LEU A 46 -6.31 -8.27 -3.34
CA LEU A 46 -7.79 -8.37 -3.32
C LEU A 46 -8.31 -9.80 -3.45
N GLY A 47 -7.47 -10.78 -3.80
CA GLY A 47 -7.91 -12.15 -4.09
C GLY A 47 -8.83 -12.27 -5.31
N GLN A 48 -8.72 -11.34 -6.27
CA GLN A 48 -9.55 -11.26 -7.47
C GLN A 48 -8.76 -11.56 -8.74
N ASP A 49 -9.43 -12.12 -9.74
CA ASP A 49 -8.87 -12.29 -11.08
C ASP A 49 -8.93 -10.99 -11.91
N GLY A 50 -8.26 -11.02 -13.07
CA GLY A 50 -8.21 -9.92 -14.04
C GLY A 50 -7.11 -8.90 -13.72
N GLY A 51 -7.25 -7.69 -14.26
CA GLY A 51 -6.28 -6.60 -14.13
C GLY A 51 -5.41 -6.40 -15.37
N THR A 52 -4.71 -5.27 -15.40
CA THR A 52 -3.83 -4.91 -16.50
C THR A 52 -2.59 -5.79 -16.55
N THR A 53 -1.98 -5.89 -17.73
CA THR A 53 -0.77 -6.67 -18.01
C THR A 53 0.28 -5.83 -18.73
N ASP A 54 0.30 -4.53 -18.45
CA ASP A 54 1.17 -3.56 -19.07
C ASP A 54 2.50 -3.44 -18.29
N THR A 55 3.26 -2.37 -18.56
CA THR A 55 4.52 -2.10 -17.86
C THR A 55 4.34 -1.93 -16.36
N ASN A 56 3.20 -1.38 -15.89
CA ASN A 56 2.94 -1.24 -14.45
C ASN A 56 2.80 -2.61 -13.79
N GLU A 57 2.13 -3.55 -14.45
CA GLU A 57 2.06 -4.94 -13.99
C GLU A 57 3.44 -5.58 -13.88
N ALA A 58 4.33 -5.37 -14.86
CA ALA A 58 5.69 -5.91 -14.78
C ALA A 58 6.47 -5.38 -13.56
N PHE A 59 6.31 -4.08 -13.23
CA PHE A 59 6.90 -3.49 -12.02
C PHE A 59 6.25 -4.04 -10.74
N ALA A 60 4.93 -4.16 -10.72
CA ALA A 60 4.15 -4.71 -9.62
C ALA A 60 4.54 -6.16 -9.32
N ALA A 61 4.54 -7.04 -10.31
CA ALA A 61 4.90 -8.45 -10.14
C ALA A 61 6.30 -8.60 -9.55
N ARG A 62 7.27 -7.85 -10.09
CA ARG A 62 8.66 -7.85 -9.60
C ARG A 62 8.80 -7.30 -8.17
N SER A 63 7.85 -6.49 -7.69
CA SER A 63 7.91 -5.98 -6.31
C SER A 63 7.49 -7.00 -5.25
N PHE A 64 6.74 -8.03 -5.65
CA PHE A 64 6.32 -9.14 -4.79
C PHE A 64 7.21 -10.39 -4.94
N GLU A 65 8.03 -10.46 -5.99
CA GLU A 65 8.93 -11.58 -6.24
C GLU A 65 9.98 -11.75 -5.13
N ASN A 66 10.11 -12.97 -4.61
CA ASN A 66 11.06 -13.34 -3.56
C ASN A 66 10.93 -12.54 -2.25
N VAL A 67 9.73 -12.04 -1.94
CA VAL A 67 9.44 -11.37 -0.66
C VAL A 67 8.73 -12.33 0.30
N GLY A 68 9.43 -12.79 1.34
CA GLY A 68 8.88 -13.70 2.35
C GLY A 68 8.32 -13.03 3.61
N ALA A 69 8.67 -11.77 3.87
CA ALA A 69 8.24 -11.03 5.05
C ALA A 69 8.26 -9.51 4.80
N TRP A 70 7.39 -8.78 5.50
CA TRP A 70 7.28 -7.32 5.45
C TRP A 70 7.46 -6.76 6.86
N SER A 71 8.21 -5.66 6.99
CA SER A 71 8.26 -4.86 8.21
C SER A 71 7.60 -3.52 7.93
N LEU A 72 6.60 -3.16 8.73
CA LEU A 72 5.76 -1.98 8.52
C LEU A 72 5.99 -0.98 9.66
N GLY A 73 6.10 0.31 9.32
CA GLY A 73 6.05 1.37 10.32
C GLY A 73 4.65 1.48 10.94
N ARG A 74 4.57 1.99 12.17
CA ARG A 74 3.31 2.09 12.94
C ARG A 74 2.15 2.70 12.14
N ASN A 75 2.39 3.83 11.47
CA ASN A 75 1.35 4.52 10.71
C ASN A 75 0.96 3.78 9.42
N MET A 76 1.85 2.97 8.86
CA MET A 76 1.53 2.12 7.70
C MET A 76 0.70 0.89 8.12
N PHE A 77 0.77 0.49 9.39
CA PHE A 77 0.03 -0.63 9.94
C PHE A 77 -1.35 -0.24 10.52
N GLY A 78 -1.49 0.96 11.12
CA GLY A 78 -2.76 1.37 11.73
C GLY A 78 -2.87 2.86 12.09
N PRO A 79 -4.07 3.33 12.48
CA PRO A 79 -4.32 4.72 12.86
C PRO A 79 -3.85 5.05 14.28
N ILE A 80 -3.52 4.02 15.08
CA ILE A 80 -3.28 4.15 16.51
C ILE A 80 -2.01 4.98 16.76
N ARG A 81 -2.15 5.98 17.63
CA ARG A 81 -1.06 6.85 18.10
C ARG A 81 -0.83 6.57 19.58
N GLY A 82 0.43 6.36 19.98
CA GLY A 82 0.77 5.99 21.35
C GLY A 82 0.75 4.49 21.62
N GLU A 83 0.35 4.11 22.82
CA GLU A 83 0.25 2.71 23.26
C GLU A 83 -0.88 1.96 22.53
N TRP A 84 -0.72 0.65 22.40
CA TRP A 84 -1.77 -0.19 21.83
C TRP A 84 -2.90 -0.37 22.86
N PRO A 85 -4.16 -0.08 22.50
CA PRO A 85 -5.28 -0.22 23.44
C PRO A 85 -5.59 -1.70 23.73
N ASP A 86 -5.38 -2.56 22.74
CA ASP A 86 -5.49 -4.02 22.82
C ASP A 86 -4.80 -4.69 21.60
N ASP A 87 -4.83 -6.03 21.52
CA ASP A 87 -4.23 -6.83 20.44
C ASP A 87 -5.20 -7.15 19.27
N LYS A 88 -6.35 -6.45 19.21
CA LYS A 88 -7.40 -6.79 18.24
C LYS A 88 -7.14 -6.24 16.84
N TRP A 89 -6.41 -5.14 16.71
CA TRP A 89 -6.10 -4.56 15.40
C TRP A 89 -5.23 -5.51 14.57
N LYS A 90 -5.63 -5.80 13.33
CA LYS A 90 -4.92 -6.70 12.41
C LYS A 90 -4.35 -6.02 11.16
N GLY A 91 -4.52 -4.71 11.04
CA GLY A 91 -4.08 -3.95 9.88
C GLY A 91 -5.25 -3.31 9.13
N TRP A 92 -4.90 -2.45 8.18
CA TRP A 92 -5.82 -1.80 7.25
C TRP A 92 -6.32 -2.70 6.11
N TRP A 93 -5.50 -3.70 5.76
CA TRP A 93 -5.55 -4.48 4.52
C TRP A 93 -5.62 -5.96 4.85
#